data_AF-A0A5C3NZF3-F1
#
_entry.id   AF-A0A5C3NZF3-F1
#
_cell.length_a   1.000
_cell.length_b   1.000
_cell.length_c   1.000
_cell.angle_alpha   90.00
_cell.angle_beta   90.00
_cell.angle_gamma   90.00
#
_symmetry.space_group_name_H-M   'P 1'
#
loop_
_entity.id
_entity.type
_entity.pdbx_description
1 polymer ?
#
loop_
_entity_poly.entity_id
_entity_poly.type
_entity_poly.pdbx_seq_one_letter_code
_entity_poly.pdbx_strand_id
1 'polypeptide(L)' 'SEDTQENDLRELFGAFGRIARVYVGRDRETGAGKGFAFVSFEEKAVAQRAMEKMHGRGYDNLILSVQWSR' A
#
# COMPACT_ATOMS: atom_id res chain seq x y z
N SER A 1 7.67 0.79 6.56
CA SER A 1 9.07 1.13 6.87
C SER A 1 9.67 1.90 5.72
N GLU A 2 10.79 2.58 5.95
CA GLU A 2 11.48 3.33 4.88
C GLU A 2 11.91 2.46 3.70
N ASP A 3 11.95 1.13 3.91
CA ASP A 3 12.29 0.13 2.90
C ASP A 3 11.10 -0.34 2.03
N THR A 4 9.85 0.00 2.36
CA THR A 4 8.69 -0.53 1.62
C THR A 4 8.69 -0.03 0.18
N GLN A 5 8.82 -0.94 -0.80
CA GLN A 5 8.85 -0.60 -2.23
C GLN A 5 7.51 -0.85 -2.93
N GLU A 6 7.39 -0.36 -4.17
CA GLU A 6 6.22 -0.63 -4.99
C GLU A 6 6.02 -2.13 -5.23
N ASN A 7 7.11 -2.89 -5.38
CA ASN A 7 7.03 -4.34 -5.55
C ASN A 7 6.49 -5.03 -4.29
N ASP A 8 6.94 -4.65 -3.09
CA ASP A 8 6.41 -5.22 -1.83
C ASP A 8 4.90 -5.02 -1.72
N LEU A 9 4.43 -3.79 -1.97
CA LEU A 9 3.00 -3.49 -1.96
C LEU A 9 2.29 -4.27 -3.06
N ARG A 10 2.89 -4.36 -4.25
CA ARG A 10 2.30 -5.10 -5.36
C ARG A 10 2.14 -6.58 -5.05
N GLU A 11 3.11 -7.22 -4.40
CA GLU A 11 3.02 -8.62 -3.99
C GLU A 11 2.04 -8.80 -2.83
N LEU A 12 2.14 -7.94 -1.82
CA LEU A 12 1.30 -7.96 -0.62
C LEU A 12 -0.19 -7.79 -0.97
N PHE A 13 -0.50 -6.81 -1.82
CA PHE A 13 -1.86 -6.53 -2.28
C PHE A 13 -2.27 -7.41 -3.47
N GLY A 14 -1.30 -7.94 -4.23
CA GLY A 14 -1.53 -8.79 -5.39
C GLY A 14 -2.13 -10.15 -5.01
N ALA A 15 -1.88 -10.60 -3.78
CA ALA A 15 -2.53 -11.79 -3.21
C ALA A 15 -4.06 -11.65 -3.09
N PHE A 16 -4.59 -10.42 -3.03
CA PHE A 16 -6.03 -10.16 -2.96
C PHE A 16 -6.68 -10.06 -4.34
N GLY A 17 -5.94 -9.55 -5.33
CA GLY A 17 -6.41 -9.43 -6.71
C GLY A 17 -5.56 -8.47 -7.54
N ARG A 18 -6.07 -8.10 -8.71
CA ARG A 18 -5.26 -7.41 -9.72
C ARG A 18 -5.10 -5.93 -9.42
N ILE A 19 -3.84 -5.51 -9.32
CA ILE A 19 -3.44 -4.13 -9.06
C ILE A 19 -3.28 -3.41 -10.39
N ALA A 20 -3.98 -2.29 -10.54
CA ALA A 20 -3.88 -1.40 -11.68
C ALA A 20 -2.63 -0.51 -11.59
N ARG A 21 -2.35 0.04 -10.40
CA ARG A 21 -1.23 0.96 -10.19
C ARG A 21 -0.75 0.92 -8.75
N VAL A 22 0.56 1.01 -8.56
CA VAL A 22 1.18 1.30 -7.25
C VAL A 22 1.96 2.59 -7.40
N TYR A 23 2.01 3.38 -6.33
CA TYR A 23 2.84 4.57 -6.24
C TYR A 23 3.33 4.72 -4.81
N VAL A 24 4.65 4.69 -4.59
CA VAL A 24 5.23 4.92 -3.27
C VAL A 24 5.66 6.37 -3.15
N GLY A 25 5.14 7.05 -2.13
CA GLY A 25 5.54 8.42 -1.80
C GLY A 25 6.93 8.45 -1.19
N ARG A 26 7.95 8.66 -2.03
CA ARG A 26 9.32 8.89 -1.59
C ARG A 26 9.63 10.37 -1.63
N ASP A 27 10.39 10.84 -0.64
CA ASP A 27 10.90 12.19 -0.65
C ASP A 27 11.98 12.31 -1.72
N ARG A 28 11.83 13.26 -2.65
CA ARG A 28 12.73 13.38 -3.80
C ARG A 28 14.09 13.96 -3.43
N GLU A 29 14.19 14.62 -2.28
CA GLU A 29 15.41 15.28 -1.82
C GLU A 29 16.26 14.34 -0.96
N THR A 30 15.63 13.59 -0.07
CA THR A 30 16.32 12.69 0.87
C THR A 30 16.28 11.22 0.45
N GLY A 31 15.42 10.84 -0.51
CA GLY A 31 15.18 9.44 -0.87
C GLY A 31 14.42 8.64 0.20
N ALA A 32 14.14 9.25 1.36
CA ALA A 32 13.44 8.61 2.46
C ALA A 32 11.98 8.35 2.10
N GLY A 33 11.47 7.16 2.45
CA GLY A 33 10.06 6.84 2.30
C GLY A 33 9.24 7.75 3.21
N LYS A 34 8.33 8.56 2.66
CA LYS A 34 7.45 9.45 3.46
C LYS A 34 6.38 8.68 4.25
N GLY A 35 6.49 7.35 4.32
CA GLY A 35 5.57 6.48 5.05
C GLY A 35 4.19 6.32 4.41
N PHE A 36 4.00 6.74 3.15
CA PHE A 36 2.74 6.57 2.44
C PHE A 36 2.91 5.97 1.05
N ALA A 37 1.91 5.22 0.62
CA ALA A 37 1.82 4.66 -0.71
C ALA A 37 0.36 4.60 -1.17
N PHE A 38 0.17 4.66 -2.48
CA PHE A 38 -1.13 4.58 -3.13
C PHE A 38 -1.17 3.30 -3.95
N VAL A 39 -2.20 2.49 -3.71
CA VAL A 39 -2.46 1.26 -4.46
C VAL A 39 -3.83 1.41 -5.11
N SER A 40 -3.88 1.36 -6.43
CA SER A 40 -5.10 1.31 -7.23
C SER A 40 -5.32 -0.11 -7.71
N PHE A 41 -6.50 -0.66 -7.43
CA PHE A 41 -6.92 -1.96 -7.95
C PHE A 41 -7.75 -1.79 -9.21
N GLU A 42 -7.78 -2.82 -10.05
CA GLU A 42 -8.73 -2.88 -11.18
C GLU A 42 -10.18 -3.06 -10.67
N GLU A 43 -10.35 -3.80 -9.58
CA GLU A 43 -11.66 -4.09 -9.00
C GLU A 43 -11.87 -3.41 -7.64
N LYS A 44 -12.96 -2.66 -7.51
CA LYS A 44 -13.35 -2.01 -6.24
C LYS A 44 -13.62 -3.03 -5.13
N ALA A 45 -14.19 -4.20 -5.47
CA ALA A 45 -14.47 -5.25 -4.50
C ALA A 45 -13.19 -5.81 -3.86
N VAL A 46 -12.13 -5.96 -4.67
CA VAL A 46 -10.79 -6.38 -4.20
C VAL A 46 -10.19 -5.30 -3.30
N ALA A 47 -10.24 -4.04 -3.71
CA ALA A 47 -9.74 -2.91 -2.91
C ALA A 47 -10.40 -2.83 -1.53
N GLN A 48 -11.72 -3.04 -1.45
CA GLN A 48 -12.44 -3.05 -0.18
C GLN A 48 -11.97 -4.19 0.72
N ARG A 49 -11.89 -5.43 0.20
CA ARG A 49 -11.42 -6.59 0.97
C ARG A 49 -9.98 -6.42 1.45
N ALA A 50 -9.11 -5.92 0.58
CA ALA A 50 -7.73 -5.64 0.89
C ALA A 50 -7.63 -4.58 2.00
N MET A 51 -8.43 -3.52 1.93
CA MET A 51 -8.52 -2.50 2.96
C MET A 51 -8.95 -3.11 4.29
N GLU A 52 -10.06 -3.87 4.34
CA GLU A 52 -10.53 -4.48 5.59
C GLU A 52 -9.52 -5.47 6.20
N LYS A 53 -8.71 -6.15 5.37
CA LYS A 53 -7.71 -7.12 5.84
C LYS A 53 -6.40 -6.48 6.27
N MET A 54 -5.99 -5.41 5.59
CA MET A 54 -4.68 -4.77 5.75
C MET A 54 -4.74 -3.53 6.65
N HIS A 55 -5.89 -2.88 6.75
CA HIS A 55 -6.11 -1.77 7.67
C HIS A 55 -6.01 -2.27 9.12
N GLY A 56 -5.16 -1.63 9.92
CA GLY A 56 -4.94 -2.00 11.31
C GLY A 56 -3.97 -3.17 11.52
N ARG A 57 -3.35 -3.71 10.46
CA ARG A 57 -2.31 -4.74 10.59
C ARG A 57 -0.99 -4.12 11.01
N GLY A 58 -0.37 -4.70 12.03
CA GLY A 58 1.02 -4.41 12.36
C GLY A 58 1.96 -4.97 11.29
N TYR A 59 2.75 -4.11 10.66
CA TYR A 59 3.83 -4.44 9.74
C TYR A 59 5.08 -3.68 10.15
N ASP A 60 6.15 -4.41 10.50
CA ASP A 60 7.45 -3.86 10.86
C ASP A 60 7.36 -2.75 11.93
N ASN A 61 6.73 -3.10 13.07
CA ASN A 61 6.50 -2.22 14.22
C ASN A 61 5.60 -0.99 13.95
N LEU A 62 4.95 -0.92 12.79
CA LEU A 62 4.02 0.15 12.40
C LEU A 62 2.64 -0.43 12.08
N ILE A 63 1.59 0.31 12.38
CA ILE A 63 0.23 -0.08 11.98
C ILE A 63 -0.02 0.44 10.57
N LEU A 64 -0.31 -0.47 9.64
CA LEU A 64 -0.71 -0.12 8.29
C LEU A 64 -2.10 0.53 8.32
N SER A 65 -2.18 1.78 7.89
CA SER A 65 -3.44 2.48 7.70
C SER A 65 -3.79 2.50 6.22
N VAL A 66 -4.75 1.65 5.82
CA VAL A 66 -5.29 1.64 4.47
C VAL A 66 -6.59 2.41 4.46
N GLN A 67 -6.72 3.39 3.57
CA GLN A 67 -7.90 4.27 3.45
C GLN A 67 -8.21 4.52 1.98
N TRP A 68 -9.45 4.89 1.68
CA TRP A 68 -9.81 5.35 0.33
C TRP A 68 -9.14 6.70 0.08
N SER A 69 -8.38 6.81 -1.00
CA SER A 69 -7.94 8.11 -1.50
C SER A 69 -9.16 8.87 -2.01
N ARG A 70 -9.36 10.10 -1.52
CA ARG A 70 -10.41 11.01 -2.01
C ARG A 70 -9.94 11.78 -3.23
#